data_AF-A0A8T4P2H3-F1
#
_entry.id   AF-A0A8T4P2H3-F1
#
_cell.length_a   1.000
_cell.length_b   1.000
_cell.length_c   1.000
_cell.angle_alpha   90.00
_cell.angle_beta   90.00
_cell.angle_gamma   90.00
#
_symmetry.space_group_name_H-M   'P 1'
#
loop_
_entity.id
_entity.type
_entity.pdbx_description
1 polymer ?
#
loop_
_entity_poly.entity_id
_entity_poly.type
_entity_poly.pdbx_seq_one_letter_code
_entity_poly.pdbx_strand_id
1 'polypeptide(L)'
;PAISMIVVQYRNRRTGVRKTFQIAEILPDAEPNVLIQLDIRKGILKKVANSRALISTIELFTGFTRSEITKSLSEKEAVLKWLVKNSINTVDTVGRVMAEYYTNKDNLMSYVKRNRILTD
;
A
#
# COMPACT_ATOMS: atom_id res chain seq x y z
N PRO A 1 -7.46 -10.25 -17.41
CA PRO A 1 -6.02 -10.54 -17.25
C PRO A 1 -5.79 -11.55 -16.12
N ALA A 2 -4.96 -12.58 -16.33
CA ALA A 2 -4.61 -13.55 -15.28
C ALA A 2 -3.62 -12.96 -14.24
N ILE A 3 -2.89 -11.90 -14.62
CA ILE A 3 -1.97 -11.16 -13.77
C ILE A 3 -2.43 -9.71 -13.74
N SER A 4 -2.63 -9.14 -12.55
CA SER A 4 -3.15 -7.77 -12.40
C SER A 4 -2.05 -6.74 -12.07
N MET A 5 -1.06 -7.12 -11.26
CA MET A 5 0.02 -6.23 -10.82
C MET A 5 1.33 -6.99 -10.67
N ILE A 6 2.43 -6.34 -11.03
CA ILE A 6 3.80 -6.86 -10.89
C ILE A 6 4.60 -5.90 -10.01
N VAL A 7 5.30 -6.45 -9.03
CA VAL A 7 6.23 -5.72 -8.17
C VAL A 7 7.64 -6.23 -8.43
N VAL A 8 8.51 -5.35 -8.89
CA VAL A 8 9.92 -5.66 -9.17
C VAL A 8 10.77 -5.24 -7.98
N GLN A 9 11.59 -6.16 -7.48
CA GLN A 9 12.51 -5.92 -6.35
C GLN A 9 13.95 -5.82 -6.84
N TYR A 10 14.66 -4.78 -6.39
CA TYR A 10 16.10 -4.63 -6.59
C TYR A 10 16.84 -5.05 -5.31
N ARG A 11 17.91 -5.83 -5.47
CA ARG A 11 18.82 -6.20 -4.39
C ARG A 11 20.23 -5.74 -4.72
N ASN A 12 20.77 -4.87 -3.88
CA ASN A 12 22.20 -4.61 -3.89
C ASN A 12 22.91 -5.78 -3.19
N ARG A 13 23.66 -6.58 -3.95
CA ARG A 13 24.34 -7.77 -3.41
C ARG A 13 25.52 -7.45 -2.50
N ARG A 14 26.18 -6.30 -2.70
CA ARG A 14 27.33 -5.88 -1.88
C ARG A 14 26.91 -5.40 -0.50
N THR A 15 25.79 -4.66 -0.41
CA THR A 15 25.30 -4.11 0.87
C THR A 15 24.16 -4.91 1.49
N GLY A 16 23.58 -5.88 0.77
CA GLY A 16 22.42 -6.66 1.22
C GLY A 16 21.08 -5.90 1.16
N VAL A 17 21.10 -4.60 0.88
CA VAL A 17 19.91 -3.73 0.85
C VAL A 17 18.97 -4.15 -0.28
N ARG A 18 17.67 -4.25 0.04
CA ARG A 18 16.58 -4.51 -0.91
C ARG A 18 15.67 -3.28 -1.01
N LYS A 19 15.22 -2.97 -2.22
CA LYS A 19 14.29 -1.87 -2.50
C LYS A 19 13.30 -2.31 -3.56
N THR A 20 12.05 -1.90 -3.43
CA THR A 20 11.10 -1.96 -4.55
C THR A 20 11.65 -1.07 -5.67
N PHE A 21 11.86 -1.65 -6.84
CA PHE A 21 12.38 -0.96 -8.01
C PHE A 21 11.26 -0.38 -8.87
N GLN A 22 10.20 -1.16 -9.07
CA GLN A 22 9.09 -0.79 -9.93
C GLN A 22 7.81 -1.46 -9.47
N ILE A 23 6.68 -0.77 -9.64
CA ILE A 23 5.34 -1.33 -9.52
C ILE A 23 4.61 -1.02 -10.82
N ALA A 24 4.10 -2.04 -11.49
CA ALA A 24 3.36 -1.92 -12.74
C ALA A 24 2.04 -2.71 -12.66
N GLU A 25 1.00 -2.20 -13.28
CA GLU A 25 -0.22 -2.97 -13.56
C GLU A 25 -0.17 -3.54 -14.97
N ILE A 26 -0.90 -4.63 -15.21
CA ILE A 26 -1.04 -5.20 -16.56
C ILE A 26 -2.40 -4.78 -17.12
N LEU A 27 -2.37 -4.15 -18.29
CA LEU A 27 -3.55 -3.70 -19.01
C LEU A 27 -4.23 -4.88 -19.75
N PRO A 28 -5.49 -4.71 -20.22
CA PRO A 28 -6.21 -5.79 -20.92
C PRO A 28 -5.53 -6.29 -22.20
N ASP A 29 -4.73 -5.44 -22.85
CA ASP A 29 -3.91 -5.75 -24.02
C ASP A 29 -2.56 -6.42 -23.67
N ALA A 30 -2.37 -6.79 -22.39
CA ALA A 30 -1.16 -7.34 -21.82
C ALA A 30 0.04 -6.38 -21.76
N GLU A 31 -0.14 -5.10 -22.07
CA GLU A 31 0.91 -4.12 -21.91
C GLU A 31 1.08 -3.71 -20.42
N PRO A 32 2.32 -3.52 -19.95
CA PRO A 32 2.55 -3.02 -18.61
C PRO A 32 2.37 -1.50 -18.53
N ASN A 33 1.59 -1.02 -17.55
CA ASN A 33 1.54 0.38 -17.17
C ASN A 33 2.32 0.61 -15.86
N VAL A 34 3.49 1.23 -15.96
CA VAL A 34 4.37 1.48 -14.80
C VAL A 34 3.80 2.60 -13.92
N LEU A 35 3.38 2.24 -12.71
CA LEU A 35 2.75 3.16 -11.77
C LEU A 35 3.79 3.90 -10.94
N ILE A 36 4.79 3.17 -10.44
CA ILE A 36 5.82 3.69 -9.54
C ILE A 36 7.18 3.17 -9.97
N GLN A 37 8.19 4.05 -10.00
CA GLN A 37 9.57 3.74 -10.36
C GLN A 37 10.55 4.31 -9.34
N LEU A 38 11.54 3.53 -8.93
CA LEU A 38 12.64 3.99 -8.10
C LEU A 38 13.61 4.86 -8.90
N ASP A 39 13.81 6.10 -8.45
CA ASP A 39 14.96 6.90 -8.84
C ASP A 39 16.15 6.46 -7.98
N ILE A 40 17.05 5.65 -8.54
CA ILE A 40 18.20 5.09 -7.80
C ILE A 40 19.13 6.20 -7.29
N ARG A 41 19.30 7.29 -8.07
CA ARG A 41 20.21 8.39 -7.72
C ARG A 41 19.68 9.18 -6.52
N LYS A 42 18.37 9.46 -6.51
CA LYS A 42 17.71 10.19 -5.41
C LYS A 42 17.28 9.29 -4.26
N GLY A 43 17.20 7.99 -4.47
CA GLY A 43 16.71 7.01 -3.50
C GLY A 43 15.21 7.10 -3.20
N ILE A 44 14.42 7.69 -4.09
CA ILE A 44 12.99 8.00 -3.89
C ILE A 44 12.13 7.26 -4.93
N LEU A 45 10.99 6.71 -4.48
CA LEU A 45 9.96 6.17 -5.36
C LEU A 45 9.17 7.32 -5.99
N LYS A 46 9.17 7.39 -7.32
CA LYS A 46 8.40 8.38 -8.10
C LYS A 46 7.14 7.73 -8.64
N LYS A 47 6.01 8.42 -8.52
CA LYS A 47 4.78 8.07 -9.24
C LYS A 47 4.97 8.49 -10.71
N VAL A 48 4.87 7.53 -11.62
CA VAL A 48 5.11 7.72 -13.06
C VAL A 48 3.80 7.77 -13.84
N ALA A 49 2.80 6.97 -13.43
CA ALA A 49 1.49 6.96 -14.04
C ALA A 49 0.38 6.81 -12.99
N ASN A 50 -0.85 7.08 -13.41
CA ASN A 50 -2.04 6.72 -12.66
C ASN A 50 -2.48 5.30 -13.05
N SER A 51 -3.04 4.58 -12.07
CA SER A 51 -3.64 3.27 -12.34
C SER A 51 -4.95 3.42 -13.13
N ARG A 52 -5.13 2.49 -14.06
CA ARG A 52 -6.26 2.39 -14.98
C ARG A 52 -6.98 1.06 -14.72
N ALA A 53 -6.38 -0.06 -15.09
CA ALA A 53 -7.02 -1.37 -15.05
C ALA A 53 -7.35 -1.82 -13.61
N LEU A 54 -6.41 -1.66 -12.67
CA LEU A 54 -6.65 -2.07 -11.27
C LEU A 54 -7.74 -1.23 -10.60
N ILE A 55 -7.69 0.10 -10.74
CA ILE A 55 -8.72 0.96 -10.17
C ILE A 55 -10.09 0.67 -10.76
N SER A 56 -10.21 0.52 -12.08
CA SER A 56 -11.49 0.16 -12.69
C SER A 56 -12.01 -1.20 -12.24
N THR A 57 -11.12 -2.16 -11.98
CA THR A 57 -11.48 -3.46 -11.41
C THR A 57 -12.01 -3.31 -9.97
N ILE A 58 -11.37 -2.47 -9.14
CA ILE A 58 -11.82 -2.19 -7.78
C ILE A 58 -13.17 -1.46 -7.79
N GLU A 59 -13.33 -0.44 -8.64
CA GLU A 59 -14.60 0.29 -8.84
C GLU A 59 -15.73 -0.70 -9.16
N LEU A 60 -15.49 -1.63 -10.09
CA LEU A 60 -16.47 -2.65 -10.49
C LEU A 60 -16.86 -3.60 -9.34
N PHE A 61 -15.89 -4.14 -8.61
CA PHE A 61 -16.18 -5.15 -7.58
C PHE A 61 -16.71 -4.57 -6.28
N THR A 62 -16.35 -3.34 -5.94
CA THR A 62 -16.78 -2.69 -4.69
C THR A 62 -17.98 -1.75 -4.87
N GLY A 63 -18.25 -1.32 -6.10
CA GLY A 63 -19.19 -0.23 -6.38
C GLY A 63 -18.70 1.15 -5.93
N PHE A 64 -17.44 1.27 -5.51
CA PHE A 64 -16.89 2.53 -5.01
C PHE A 64 -16.53 3.47 -6.15
N THR A 65 -16.71 4.76 -5.90
CA THR A 65 -16.16 5.85 -6.71
C THR A 65 -14.66 6.05 -6.46
N ARG A 66 -13.97 6.75 -7.36
CA ARG A 66 -12.54 7.08 -7.18
C ARG A 66 -12.24 7.85 -5.90
N SER A 67 -13.12 8.76 -5.49
CA SER A 67 -12.94 9.55 -4.27
C SER A 67 -13.04 8.65 -3.02
N GLU A 68 -13.97 7.71 -3.00
CA GLU A 68 -14.12 6.73 -1.92
C GLU A 68 -12.93 5.77 -1.84
N ILE A 69 -12.44 5.28 -2.99
CA ILE A 69 -11.22 4.47 -3.05
C ILE A 69 -10.02 5.26 -2.51
N THR A 70 -9.88 6.52 -2.92
CA THR A 70 -8.80 7.40 -2.48
C THR A 70 -8.87 7.66 -0.98
N LYS A 71 -10.08 7.86 -0.44
CA LYS A 71 -10.32 7.99 1.00
C LYS A 71 -9.93 6.72 1.75
N SER A 72 -10.34 5.55 1.26
CA SER A 72 -9.96 4.26 1.84
C SER A 72 -8.44 4.04 1.82
N LEU A 73 -7.77 4.41 0.73
CA LEU A 73 -6.30 4.34 0.63
C LEU A 73 -5.62 5.26 1.64
N SER A 74 -6.12 6.48 1.79
CA SER A 74 -5.58 7.47 2.75
C SER A 74 -5.71 7.00 4.19
N GLU A 75 -6.83 6.35 4.53
CA GLU A 75 -7.04 5.74 5.84
C GLU A 75 -6.07 4.59 6.11
N LYS A 76 -5.90 3.67 5.15
CA LYS A 76 -4.93 2.56 5.25
C LYS A 76 -3.49 3.07 5.37
N GLU A 77 -3.14 4.12 4.62
CA GLU A 77 -1.83 4.78 4.70
C GLU A 77 -1.59 5.37 6.09
N ALA A 78 -2.61 6.00 6.70
CA ALA A 78 -2.51 6.55 8.05
C ALA A 78 -2.23 5.46 9.09
N VAL A 79 -2.90 4.30 8.99
CA VAL A 79 -2.64 3.14 9.86
C VAL A 79 -1.19 2.65 9.71
N LEU A 80 -0.71 2.47 8.48
CA LEU A 80 0.67 2.01 8.22
C LEU A 80 1.71 3.01 8.76
N LYS A 81 1.49 4.31 8.58
CA LYS A 81 2.35 5.36 9.15
C LYS A 81 2.33 5.36 10.68
N TRP A 82 1.16 5.13 11.28
CA TRP A 82 1.01 5.03 12.73
C TRP A 82 1.75 3.81 13.30
N LEU A 83 1.73 2.65 12.63
CA LEU A 83 2.52 1.46 13.01
C LEU A 83 4.01 1.79 13.07
N VAL A 84 4.55 2.42 12.02
CA VAL A 84 5.96 2.82 11.95
C VAL A 84 6.29 3.82 13.05
N LYS A 85 5.43 4.82 13.28
CA LYS A 85 5.66 5.86 14.30
C LYS A 85 5.70 5.29 15.73
N ASN A 86 4.92 4.25 16.01
CA ASN A 86 4.90 3.58 17.30
C ASN A 86 5.85 2.38 17.38
N SER A 87 6.71 2.19 16.37
CA SER A 87 7.65 1.06 16.30
C SER A 87 6.99 -0.32 16.39
N ILE A 88 5.74 -0.45 15.93
CA ILE A 88 5.01 -1.72 15.89
C ILE A 88 5.47 -2.47 14.63
N ASN A 89 6.35 -3.45 14.80
CA ASN A 89 7.05 -4.12 13.70
C ASN A 89 7.13 -5.65 13.82
N THR A 90 6.49 -6.26 14.82
CA THR A 90 6.43 -7.72 14.96
C THR A 90 5.23 -8.29 14.22
N VAL A 91 5.35 -9.50 13.70
CA VAL A 91 4.30 -10.14 12.88
C VAL A 91 2.97 -10.22 13.63
N ASP A 92 3.00 -10.62 14.91
CA ASP A 92 1.80 -10.78 15.72
C ASP A 92 1.10 -9.45 16.01
N THR A 93 1.87 -8.41 16.35
CA THR A 93 1.30 -7.09 16.66
C THR A 93 0.75 -6.40 15.41
N VAL A 94 1.45 -6.51 14.28
CA VAL A 94 0.95 -6.02 12.99
C VAL A 94 -0.30 -6.80 12.59
N GLY A 95 -0.29 -8.13 12.71
CA GLY A 95 -1.44 -8.99 12.43
C GLY A 95 -2.67 -8.61 13.25
N ARG A 96 -2.48 -8.35 14.55
CA ARG A 96 -3.55 -7.86 15.43
C ARG A 96 -4.13 -6.53 14.96
N VAL A 97 -3.29 -5.55 14.59
CA VAL A 97 -3.76 -4.26 14.09
C VAL A 97 -4.54 -4.42 12.78
N MET A 98 -4.09 -5.32 11.89
CA MET A 98 -4.81 -5.62 10.66
C MET A 98 -6.16 -6.26 10.95
N ALA A 99 -6.23 -7.21 11.88
CA ALA A 99 -7.50 -7.82 12.29
C ALA A 99 -8.47 -6.77 12.82
N GLU A 100 -8.02 -5.90 13.74
CA GLU A 100 -8.82 -4.80 14.28
C GLU A 100 -9.29 -3.82 13.20
N TYR A 101 -8.45 -3.52 12.20
CA TYR A 101 -8.85 -2.68 11.07
C TYR A 101 -10.04 -3.25 10.30
N TYR A 102 -10.13 -4.58 10.18
CA TYR A 102 -11.22 -5.25 9.46
C TYR A 102 -12.43 -5.57 10.35
N THR A 103 -12.26 -5.76 11.66
CA THR A 103 -13.35 -6.10 12.60
C THR A 103 -13.96 -4.87 13.28
N ASN A 104 -13.15 -3.91 13.70
CA ASN A 104 -13.58 -2.72 14.45
C ASN A 104 -12.76 -1.49 14.06
N LYS A 105 -12.93 -1.08 12.81
CA LYS A 105 -12.23 0.03 12.19
C LYS A 105 -12.33 1.34 12.99
N ASP A 106 -13.52 1.69 13.48
CA ASP A 106 -13.74 2.97 14.17
C ASP A 106 -12.95 3.07 15.47
N ASN A 107 -12.89 1.96 16.22
CA ASN A 107 -12.06 1.86 17.42
C ASN A 107 -10.59 2.12 17.07
N LEU A 108 -10.02 1.35 16.13
CA LEU A 108 -8.63 1.51 15.70
C LEU A 108 -8.33 2.94 15.22
N MET A 109 -9.20 3.51 14.39
CA MET A 109 -8.99 4.86 13.84
C MET A 109 -8.99 5.93 14.93
N SER A 110 -9.65 5.70 16.07
CA SER A 110 -9.58 6.60 17.24
C SER A 110 -8.18 6.63 17.87
N TYR A 111 -7.50 5.47 17.96
CA TYR A 111 -6.12 5.36 18.44
C TYR A 111 -5.12 5.96 17.44
N VAL A 112 -5.32 5.69 16.15
CA VAL A 112 -4.48 6.21 15.06
C VAL A 112 -4.48 7.74 15.06
N LYS A 113 -5.67 8.36 15.11
CA LYS A 113 -5.82 9.83 15.13
C LYS A 113 -5.21 10.48 16.37
N ARG A 114 -5.32 9.81 17.53
CA ARG A 114 -4.76 10.29 18.80
C ARG A 114 -3.28 9.92 18.99
N ASN A 115 -2.71 9.17 18.06
CA ASN A 115 -1.38 8.59 18.16
C ASN A 115 -1.13 7.88 19.51
N ARG A 116 -2.10 7.09 19.95
CA ARG A 116 -1.99 6.23 21.14
C ARG A 116 -1.77 4.79 20.71
N ILE A 117 -1.05 4.01 21.51
CA ILE A 117 -0.86 2.58 21.28
C ILE A 117 -2.20 1.87 21.52
N LEU A 118 -2.55 0.92 20.66
CA LEU A 118 -3.70 0.05 20.86
C LEU A 118 -3.40 -0.85 22.07
N THR A 119 -4.07 -0.58 23.19
CA THR A 119 -4.03 -1.42 24.38
C THR A 119 -5.15 -2.46 24.32
N ASP A 120 -4.99 -3.56 25.05
CA ASP A 120 -6.04 -4.56 25.26
C ASP A 120 -7.31 -3.97 25.87
#